data_AF-A0A940KRM3-F1
#
_entry.id   AF-A0A940KRM3-F1
#
_cell.length_a   1.000
_cell.length_b   1.000
_cell.length_c   1.000
_cell.angle_alpha   90.00
_cell.angle_beta   90.00
_cell.angle_gamma   90.00
#
_symmetry.space_group_name_H-M   'P 1'
#
loop_
_entity.id
_entity.type
_entity.pdbx_description
1 polymer ?
#
loop_
_entity_poly.entity_id
_entity_poly.type
_entity_poly.pdbx_seq_one_letter_code
_entity_poly.pdbx_strand_id
1 'polypeptide(L)'
;MANDSNRFQAIISHCKEYGFIFPSSEIYDGLQAVYDYGQMGSELKKNIRDYWWKSMTQLHDNIVGIDAAIFMHPTTWKASGHVDNFNDPMIDNKDSKKRYRVDHLIEAHADKMVNDGRNDEAQGMLDEMERLLAKDDFTALKKLITDHNITCSISGTANWTDIRQFNLMFSTEFGSVAAEEGEDNTVYLRPETAQGIFVNFLNVQKTGRMKVPFGIAQTGKAFRNEIVARQFIFRMREFEQMEMQFFVRPGTEGEWYK
;
A
#
# COMPACT_ATOMS: atom_id res chain seq x y z
N MET A 1 -25.98 -3.78 -9.84
CA MET A 1 -24.71 -4.53 -9.68
C MET A 1 -24.14 -5.04 -11.01
N ALA A 2 -24.90 -5.65 -11.93
CA ALA A 2 -24.36 -6.12 -13.22
C ALA A 2 -23.90 -4.99 -14.19
N ASN A 3 -24.51 -3.79 -14.12
CA ASN A 3 -24.12 -2.67 -14.98
C ASN A 3 -22.80 -1.99 -14.56
N ASP A 4 -22.43 -2.02 -13.28
CA ASP A 4 -21.21 -1.34 -12.79
C ASP A 4 -19.95 -2.15 -13.09
N SER A 5 -20.00 -3.49 -13.01
CA SER A 5 -18.87 -4.34 -13.43
C SER A 5 -18.58 -4.18 -14.93
N ASN A 6 -19.62 -3.98 -15.74
CA ASN A 6 -19.49 -3.80 -17.18
C ASN A 6 -18.87 -2.43 -17.53
N ARG A 7 -19.22 -1.38 -16.77
CA ARG A 7 -18.59 -0.06 -16.89
C ARG A 7 -17.12 -0.06 -16.51
N PHE A 8 -16.76 -0.72 -15.41
CA PHE A 8 -15.35 -0.77 -14.98
C PHE A 8 -14.46 -1.51 -16.00
N GLN A 9 -14.94 -2.63 -16.55
CA GLN A 9 -14.22 -3.33 -17.62
C GLN A 9 -14.11 -2.47 -18.88
N ALA A 10 -15.17 -1.73 -19.26
CA ALA A 10 -15.11 -0.81 -20.38
C ALA A 10 -14.06 0.31 -20.18
N ILE A 11 -13.91 0.83 -18.95
CA ILE A 11 -12.87 1.81 -18.62
C ILE A 11 -11.47 1.19 -18.80
N ILE A 12 -11.24 -0.02 -18.29
CA ILE A 12 -9.95 -0.71 -18.43
C ILE A 12 -9.63 -0.93 -19.91
N SER A 13 -10.58 -1.40 -20.70
CA SER A 13 -10.43 -1.58 -22.14
C SER A 13 -10.11 -0.27 -22.84
N HIS A 14 -10.80 0.82 -22.51
CA HIS A 14 -10.53 2.14 -23.06
C HIS A 14 -9.14 2.65 -22.69
N CYS A 15 -8.71 2.50 -21.43
CA CYS A 15 -7.38 2.89 -21.01
C CYS A 15 -6.29 2.18 -21.80
N LYS A 16 -6.50 0.90 -22.11
CA LYS A 16 -5.61 0.13 -22.98
C LYS A 16 -5.69 0.63 -24.43
N GLU A 17 -6.86 0.62 -25.03
CA GLU A 17 -7.04 0.94 -26.46
C GLU A 17 -6.51 2.34 -26.83
N TYR A 18 -6.63 3.33 -25.94
CA TYR A 18 -6.29 4.72 -26.21
C TYR A 18 -4.96 5.21 -25.60
N GLY A 19 -4.08 4.31 -25.17
CA GLY A 19 -2.73 4.74 -24.77
C GLY A 19 -2.64 5.36 -23.38
N PHE A 20 -3.53 4.98 -22.45
CA PHE A 20 -3.46 5.44 -21.07
C PHE A 20 -2.65 4.51 -20.17
N ILE A 21 -3.12 3.27 -19.95
CA ILE A 21 -2.53 2.36 -18.97
C ILE A 21 -2.57 0.93 -19.50
N PHE A 22 -1.46 0.20 -19.34
CA PHE A 22 -1.28 -1.18 -19.79
C PHE A 22 -0.59 -2.02 -18.72
N PRO A 23 -0.80 -3.34 -18.68
CA PRO A 23 0.02 -4.25 -17.87
C PRO A 23 1.51 -4.07 -18.20
N SER A 24 2.35 -3.89 -17.18
CA SER A 24 3.80 -3.83 -17.38
C SER A 24 4.30 -5.15 -17.93
N SER A 25 5.26 -5.11 -18.84
CA SER A 25 5.88 -6.31 -19.44
C SER A 25 4.86 -7.24 -20.13
N GLU A 26 3.82 -6.68 -20.76
CA GLU A 26 2.69 -7.44 -21.33
C GLU A 26 3.12 -8.56 -22.30
N ILE A 27 4.18 -8.36 -23.08
CA ILE A 27 4.70 -9.38 -24.03
C ILE A 27 5.29 -10.62 -23.34
N TYR A 28 5.54 -10.54 -22.03
CA TYR A 28 6.07 -11.61 -21.17
C TYR A 28 5.03 -12.03 -20.12
N ASP A 29 3.77 -12.16 -20.55
CA ASP A 29 2.59 -12.48 -19.71
C ASP A 29 2.21 -11.42 -18.66
N GLY A 30 2.92 -10.29 -18.65
CA GLY A 30 2.69 -9.19 -17.73
C GLY A 30 3.22 -9.43 -16.32
N LEU A 31 3.51 -8.34 -15.61
CA LEU A 31 3.85 -8.36 -14.19
C LEU A 31 2.64 -7.95 -13.34
N GLN A 32 2.23 -8.84 -12.43
CA GLN A 32 1.01 -8.65 -11.64
C GLN A 32 1.06 -7.38 -10.78
N ALA A 33 -0.01 -6.55 -10.84
CA ALA A 33 -0.14 -5.26 -10.14
C ALA A 33 0.97 -4.22 -10.46
N VAL A 34 1.63 -4.36 -11.60
CA VAL A 34 2.55 -3.36 -12.13
C VAL A 34 2.04 -2.93 -13.50
N TYR A 35 1.98 -1.62 -13.72
CA TYR A 35 1.36 -1.05 -14.92
C TYR A 35 2.23 0.06 -15.50
N ASP A 36 2.27 0.09 -16.83
CA ASP A 36 2.92 1.14 -17.60
C ASP A 36 1.89 2.18 -18.06
N TYR A 37 2.31 3.45 -18.05
CA TYR A 37 1.49 4.56 -18.56
C TYR A 37 1.89 4.84 -20.00
N GLY A 38 0.93 4.75 -20.93
CA GLY A 38 1.12 5.03 -22.35
C GLY A 38 1.30 6.52 -22.67
N GLN A 39 1.21 6.90 -23.94
CA GLN A 39 1.44 8.28 -24.37
C GLN A 39 0.45 9.25 -23.72
N MET A 40 -0.84 8.94 -23.77
CA MET A 40 -1.89 9.78 -23.17
C MET A 40 -1.88 9.70 -21.65
N GLY A 41 -1.61 8.52 -21.09
CA GLY A 41 -1.54 8.32 -19.65
C GLY A 41 -0.38 9.05 -19.01
N SER A 42 0.78 9.07 -19.67
CA SER A 42 1.97 9.80 -19.22
C SER A 42 1.72 11.30 -19.18
N GLU A 43 1.11 11.87 -20.21
CA GLU A 43 0.73 13.29 -20.24
C GLU A 43 -0.32 13.63 -19.18
N LEU A 44 -1.36 12.80 -19.04
CA LEU A 44 -2.38 12.99 -17.99
C LEU A 44 -1.76 12.96 -16.60
N LYS A 45 -0.95 11.95 -16.31
CA LYS A 45 -0.27 11.79 -15.03
C LYS A 45 0.66 12.97 -14.73
N LYS A 46 1.44 13.41 -15.73
CA LYS A 46 2.29 14.60 -15.62
C LYS A 46 1.46 15.85 -15.31
N ASN A 47 0.35 16.07 -16.01
CA ASN A 47 -0.51 17.23 -15.80
C ASN A 47 -1.11 17.26 -14.39
N ILE A 48 -1.57 16.11 -13.88
CA ILE A 48 -2.08 15.98 -12.51
C ILE A 48 -0.98 16.30 -11.50
N ARG A 49 0.21 15.71 -11.66
CA ARG A 49 1.35 15.93 -10.77
C ARG A 49 1.80 17.40 -10.78
N ASP A 50 1.94 17.99 -11.96
CA ASP A 50 2.40 19.37 -12.12
C ASP A 50 1.38 20.36 -11.53
N TYR A 51 0.08 20.10 -11.71
CA TYR A 51 -0.98 20.88 -11.07
C TYR A 51 -0.88 20.80 -9.54
N TRP A 52 -0.79 19.59 -8.99
CA TRP A 52 -0.66 19.39 -7.55
C TRP A 52 0.60 20.08 -7.00
N TRP A 53 1.75 19.90 -7.66
CA TRP A 53 3.01 20.50 -7.23
C TRP A 53 2.95 22.02 -7.19
N LYS A 54 2.39 22.63 -8.24
CA LYS A 54 2.16 24.09 -8.28
C LYS A 54 1.22 24.53 -7.16
N SER A 55 0.12 23.80 -6.96
CA SER A 55 -0.84 24.13 -5.90
C SER A 55 -0.19 24.12 -4.53
N MET A 56 0.65 23.13 -4.24
CA MET A 56 1.31 23.01 -2.94
C MET A 56 2.44 24.02 -2.77
N THR A 57 3.35 24.15 -3.74
CA THR A 57 4.63 24.87 -3.54
C THR A 57 4.65 26.29 -4.08
N GLN A 58 3.67 26.69 -4.91
CA GLN A 58 3.64 28.01 -5.55
C GLN A 58 2.40 28.83 -5.18
N LEU A 59 1.33 28.20 -4.68
CA LEU A 59 0.14 28.92 -4.19
C LEU A 59 0.12 29.06 -2.66
N HIS A 60 1.06 28.43 -1.95
CA HIS A 60 1.24 28.58 -0.51
C HIS A 60 2.63 29.14 -0.20
N ASP A 61 2.69 30.22 0.59
CA ASP A 61 3.95 30.88 0.95
C ASP A 61 4.82 30.06 1.91
N ASN A 62 4.23 29.08 2.60
CA ASN A 62 4.88 28.32 3.65
C ASN A 62 5.01 26.82 3.36
N ILE A 63 4.91 26.40 2.10
CA ILE A 63 5.12 25.00 1.70
C ILE A 63 6.26 24.93 0.70
N VAL A 64 7.26 24.11 0.99
CA VAL A 64 8.45 23.94 0.15
C VAL A 64 8.55 22.52 -0.38
N GLY A 65 9.14 22.34 -1.57
CA GLY A 65 9.29 21.04 -2.20
C GLY A 65 10.65 20.40 -1.94
N ILE A 66 10.68 19.07 -1.81
CA ILE A 66 11.92 18.27 -1.87
C ILE A 66 11.73 17.04 -2.76
N ASP A 67 12.85 16.43 -3.14
CA ASP A 67 12.89 15.11 -3.77
C ASP A 67 13.92 14.23 -3.03
N ALA A 68 13.44 13.43 -2.07
CA ALA A 68 14.27 12.47 -1.36
C ALA A 68 14.51 11.20 -2.18
N ALA A 69 15.65 10.55 -1.96
CA ALA A 69 15.96 9.26 -2.59
C ALA A 69 14.96 8.15 -2.20
N ILE A 70 14.85 7.12 -3.05
CA ILE A 70 14.08 5.91 -2.77
C ILE A 70 14.81 5.05 -1.73
N PHE A 71 16.11 4.86 -1.91
CA PHE A 71 16.94 4.13 -0.97
C PHE A 71 17.23 4.99 0.26
N MET A 72 16.92 4.46 1.43
CA MET A 72 17.16 5.10 2.72
C MET A 72 17.84 4.11 3.65
N HIS A 73 18.58 4.62 4.63
CA HIS A 73 19.23 3.79 5.63
C HIS A 73 18.20 2.92 6.36
N PRO A 74 18.43 1.60 6.58
CA PRO A 74 17.44 0.67 7.12
C PRO A 74 16.86 1.08 8.48
N THR A 75 17.70 1.70 9.32
CA THR A 75 17.27 2.25 10.62
C THR A 75 16.15 3.27 10.50
N THR A 76 16.00 3.95 9.36
CA THR A 76 14.86 4.86 9.10
C THR A 76 13.53 4.11 9.21
N TRP A 77 13.46 2.91 8.61
CA TRP A 77 12.26 2.07 8.59
C TRP A 77 12.02 1.38 9.93
N LYS A 78 13.09 1.08 10.67
CA LYS A 78 12.98 0.59 12.05
C LYS A 78 12.45 1.68 12.99
N ALA A 79 13.02 2.89 12.90
CA ALA A 79 12.62 4.02 13.75
C ALA A 79 11.18 4.47 13.49
N SER A 80 10.71 4.39 12.24
CA SER A 80 9.31 4.65 11.89
C SER A 80 8.36 3.48 12.18
N GLY A 81 8.88 2.33 12.63
CA GLY A 81 8.11 1.13 12.95
C GLY A 81 7.66 0.32 11.73
N HIS A 82 8.10 0.65 10.51
CA HIS A 82 7.72 -0.09 9.30
C HIS A 82 8.30 -1.51 9.25
N VAL A 83 9.51 -1.72 9.79
CA VAL A 83 10.08 -3.08 9.84
C VAL A 83 9.23 -3.99 10.74
N ASP A 84 8.76 -3.47 11.86
CA ASP A 84 8.08 -4.27 12.89
C ASP A 84 6.56 -4.34 12.70
N ASN A 85 5.94 -3.27 12.18
CA ASN A 85 4.47 -3.13 12.15
C ASN A 85 3.87 -3.05 10.73
N PHE A 86 4.67 -2.94 9.67
CA PHE A 86 4.15 -2.87 8.29
C PHE A 86 3.96 -4.27 7.69
N ASN A 87 3.17 -5.07 8.41
CA ASN A 87 2.94 -6.49 8.12
C ASN A 87 1.45 -6.76 7.92
N ASP A 88 1.11 -7.56 6.90
CA ASP A 88 -0.23 -8.14 6.78
C ASP A 88 -0.25 -9.57 7.34
N PRO A 89 -1.32 -10.00 8.05
CA PRO A 89 -1.50 -11.38 8.44
C PRO A 89 -1.90 -12.24 7.23
N MET A 90 -1.13 -13.29 6.98
CA MET A 90 -1.24 -14.11 5.78
C MET A 90 -1.45 -15.58 6.11
N ILE A 91 -2.23 -16.25 5.27
CA ILE A 91 -2.46 -17.70 5.31
C ILE A 91 -2.33 -18.30 3.91
N ASP A 92 -1.73 -19.49 3.80
CA ASP A 92 -1.62 -20.22 2.54
C ASP A 92 -2.50 -21.47 2.59
N ASN A 93 -3.13 -21.82 1.46
CA ASN A 93 -3.76 -23.12 1.30
C ASN A 93 -2.71 -24.12 0.80
N LYS A 94 -2.52 -25.24 1.50
CA LYS A 94 -1.46 -26.21 1.20
C LYS A 94 -1.66 -26.92 -0.13
N ASP A 95 -2.90 -27.09 -0.57
CA ASP A 95 -3.21 -27.85 -1.79
C ASP A 95 -3.06 -26.97 -3.05
N SER A 96 -3.63 -25.77 -3.02
CA SER A 96 -3.56 -24.81 -4.15
C SER A 96 -2.28 -23.97 -4.15
N LYS A 97 -1.52 -23.96 -3.05
CA LYS A 97 -0.36 -23.08 -2.81
C LYS A 97 -0.69 -21.59 -2.90
N LYS A 98 -1.96 -21.22 -2.96
CA LYS A 98 -2.38 -19.84 -3.06
C LYS A 98 -2.35 -19.18 -1.68
N ARG A 99 -1.82 -17.96 -1.69
CA ARG A 99 -1.72 -17.09 -0.54
C ARG A 99 -2.92 -16.14 -0.45
N TYR A 100 -3.42 -15.95 0.76
CA TYR A 100 -4.54 -15.06 1.05
C TYR A 100 -4.20 -14.16 2.23
N ARG A 101 -4.55 -12.87 2.11
CA ARG A 101 -4.63 -12.02 3.29
C ARG A 101 -5.79 -12.50 4.15
N VAL A 102 -5.57 -12.59 5.45
CA VAL A 102 -6.55 -13.15 6.39
C VAL A 102 -7.82 -12.30 6.45
N ASP A 103 -7.66 -10.98 6.50
CA ASP A 103 -8.76 -10.02 6.50
C ASP A 103 -9.67 -10.19 5.27
N HIS A 104 -9.11 -10.11 4.07
CA HIS A 104 -9.87 -10.27 2.83
C HIS A 104 -10.52 -11.65 2.69
N LEU A 105 -9.89 -12.70 3.24
CA LEU A 105 -10.45 -14.05 3.21
C LEU A 105 -11.73 -14.12 4.05
N ILE A 106 -11.71 -13.49 5.22
CA ILE A 106 -12.84 -13.42 6.15
C ILE A 106 -13.92 -12.48 5.59
N GLU A 107 -13.55 -11.29 5.11
CA GLU A 107 -14.46 -10.33 4.47
C GLU A 107 -15.20 -10.95 3.27
N ALA A 108 -14.48 -11.64 2.38
CA ALA A 108 -15.10 -12.30 1.23
C ALA A 108 -16.06 -13.44 1.63
N HIS A 109 -15.89 -14.03 2.82
CA HIS A 109 -16.84 -14.99 3.36
C HIS A 109 -18.03 -14.28 4.03
N ALA A 110 -17.79 -13.18 4.74
CA ALA A 110 -18.84 -12.32 5.31
C ALA A 110 -19.80 -11.83 4.22
N ASP A 111 -19.27 -11.36 3.09
CA ASP A 111 -20.07 -10.94 1.93
C ASP A 111 -20.98 -12.05 1.41
N LYS A 112 -20.51 -13.31 1.40
CA LYS A 112 -21.36 -14.45 1.01
C LYS A 112 -22.47 -14.69 2.03
N MET A 113 -22.16 -14.62 3.33
CA MET A 113 -23.15 -14.77 4.39
C MET A 113 -24.22 -13.67 4.33
N VAL A 114 -23.84 -12.42 4.04
CA VAL A 114 -24.77 -11.31 3.81
C VAL A 114 -25.70 -11.61 2.64
N ASN A 115 -25.15 -12.09 1.51
CA ASN A 115 -25.96 -12.46 0.34
C ASN A 115 -26.91 -13.63 0.62
N ASP A 116 -26.54 -14.52 1.54
CA ASP A 116 -27.37 -15.65 2.00
C ASP A 116 -28.39 -15.22 3.08
N GLY A 117 -28.47 -13.92 3.42
CA GLY A 117 -29.42 -13.36 4.39
C GLY A 117 -28.98 -13.45 5.86
N ARG A 118 -27.73 -13.82 6.13
CA ARG A 118 -27.14 -13.98 7.47
C ARG A 118 -26.33 -12.75 7.90
N ASN A 119 -26.99 -11.58 7.89
CA ASN A 119 -26.33 -10.29 8.11
C ASN A 119 -25.73 -10.14 9.51
N ASP A 120 -26.47 -10.54 10.56
CA ASP A 120 -26.04 -10.37 11.95
C ASP A 120 -24.82 -11.25 12.27
N GLU A 121 -24.78 -12.47 11.71
CA GLU A 121 -23.64 -13.39 11.86
C GLU A 121 -22.40 -12.89 11.10
N ALA A 122 -22.60 -12.30 9.92
CA ALA A 122 -21.52 -11.71 9.13
C ALA A 122 -20.90 -10.50 9.87
N GLN A 123 -21.72 -9.63 10.44
CA GLN A 123 -21.23 -8.50 11.23
C GLN A 123 -20.48 -8.96 12.47
N GLY A 124 -21.02 -9.92 13.22
CA GLY A 124 -20.34 -10.47 14.40
C GLY A 124 -18.98 -11.11 14.09
N MET A 125 -18.84 -11.74 12.92
CA MET A 125 -17.55 -12.28 12.47
C MET A 125 -16.54 -11.18 12.13
N LEU A 126 -16.98 -10.10 11.48
CA LEU A 126 -16.12 -8.95 11.14
C LEU A 126 -15.65 -8.22 12.41
N ASP A 127 -16.55 -8.01 13.37
CA ASP A 127 -16.23 -7.37 14.65
C ASP A 127 -15.21 -8.21 15.45
N GLU A 128 -15.38 -9.53 15.47
CA GLU A 128 -14.42 -10.44 16.13
C GLU A 128 -13.07 -10.45 15.40
N MET A 129 -13.07 -10.43 14.06
CA MET A 129 -11.85 -10.33 13.27
C MET A 129 -11.07 -9.05 13.62
N GLU A 130 -11.72 -7.88 13.64
CA GLU A 130 -11.07 -6.61 14.02
C GLU A 130 -10.47 -6.68 15.42
N ARG A 131 -11.21 -7.27 16.39
CA ARG A 131 -10.73 -7.45 17.76
C ARG A 131 -9.50 -8.34 17.85
N LEU A 132 -9.44 -9.42 17.07
CA LEU A 132 -8.33 -10.36 17.07
C LEU A 132 -7.11 -9.80 16.34
N LEU A 133 -7.31 -9.07 15.24
CA LEU A 133 -6.26 -8.36 14.51
C LEU A 133 -5.61 -7.29 15.40
N ALA A 134 -6.41 -6.52 16.15
CA ALA A 134 -5.88 -5.51 17.09
C ALA A 134 -5.04 -6.10 18.24
N LYS A 135 -5.14 -7.41 18.49
CA LYS A 135 -4.38 -8.12 19.54
C LYS A 135 -3.27 -9.03 19.00
N ASP A 136 -3.09 -9.09 17.67
CA ASP A 136 -2.20 -10.03 17.00
C ASP A 136 -2.43 -11.52 17.39
N ASP A 137 -3.67 -11.90 17.72
CA ASP A 137 -3.99 -13.29 18.10
C ASP A 137 -4.25 -14.17 16.87
N PHE A 138 -3.15 -14.59 16.24
CA PHE A 138 -3.17 -15.44 15.04
C PHE A 138 -3.74 -16.83 15.27
N THR A 139 -3.68 -17.34 16.50
CA THR A 139 -4.24 -18.67 16.82
C THR A 139 -5.76 -18.60 16.83
N ALA A 140 -6.31 -17.58 17.48
CA ALA A 140 -7.75 -17.33 17.48
C ALA A 140 -8.27 -16.97 16.08
N LEU A 141 -7.51 -16.20 15.28
CA LEU A 141 -7.89 -15.90 13.89
C LEU A 141 -7.97 -17.17 13.03
N LYS A 142 -7.01 -18.09 13.17
CA LYS A 142 -7.04 -19.37 12.47
C LYS A 142 -8.23 -20.22 12.92
N LYS A 143 -8.56 -20.17 14.21
CA LYS A 143 -9.73 -20.84 14.75
C LYS A 143 -11.02 -20.26 14.16
N LEU A 144 -11.14 -18.93 14.05
CA LEU A 144 -12.28 -18.27 13.40
C LEU A 144 -12.49 -18.75 11.96
N ILE A 145 -11.41 -18.86 11.17
CA ILE A 145 -11.45 -19.40 9.80
C ILE A 145 -11.96 -20.84 9.78
N THR A 146 -11.53 -21.65 10.75
CA THR A 146 -11.89 -23.08 10.85
C THR A 146 -13.33 -23.27 11.32
N ASP A 147 -13.76 -22.53 12.34
CA ASP A 147 -15.10 -22.60 12.92
C ASP A 147 -16.19 -22.19 11.90
N HIS A 148 -15.88 -21.22 11.04
CA HIS A 148 -16.77 -20.79 9.95
C HIS A 148 -16.60 -21.62 8.65
N ASN A 149 -15.78 -22.67 8.65
CA ASN A 149 -15.52 -23.53 7.49
C ASN A 149 -15.16 -22.74 6.21
N ILE A 150 -14.31 -21.72 6.34
CA ILE A 150 -13.92 -20.90 5.19
C ILE A 150 -13.00 -21.73 4.27
N THR A 151 -13.46 -21.97 3.04
CA THR A 151 -12.75 -22.78 2.04
C THR A 151 -11.99 -21.93 1.04
N CYS A 152 -10.91 -22.50 0.50
CA CYS A 152 -10.12 -21.88 -0.55
C CYS A 152 -10.93 -21.72 -1.83
N SER A 153 -10.88 -20.53 -2.45
CA SER A 153 -11.64 -20.23 -3.67
C SER A 153 -11.19 -21.02 -4.90
N ILE A 154 -10.02 -21.68 -4.85
CA ILE A 154 -9.46 -22.45 -5.98
C ILE A 154 -9.63 -23.95 -5.75
N SER A 155 -9.13 -24.47 -4.63
CA SER A 155 -9.16 -25.92 -4.35
C SER A 155 -10.46 -26.38 -3.69
N GLY A 156 -11.26 -25.48 -3.12
CA GLY A 156 -12.43 -25.83 -2.30
C GLY A 156 -12.07 -26.48 -0.96
N THR A 157 -10.79 -26.62 -0.64
CA THR A 157 -10.31 -27.24 0.60
C THR A 157 -10.08 -26.20 1.70
N ALA A 158 -10.22 -26.62 2.96
CA ALA A 158 -9.88 -25.84 4.15
C ALA A 158 -8.50 -26.21 4.73
N ASN A 159 -7.59 -26.73 3.90
CA ASN A 159 -6.26 -27.15 4.31
C ASN A 159 -5.31 -25.95 4.41
N TRP A 160 -5.39 -25.23 5.52
CA TRP A 160 -4.66 -23.98 5.74
C TRP A 160 -3.34 -24.17 6.50
N THR A 161 -2.34 -23.33 6.22
CA THR A 161 -1.14 -23.17 7.06
C THR A 161 -1.46 -22.39 8.33
N ASP A 162 -0.46 -22.23 9.20
CA ASP A 162 -0.54 -21.22 10.27
C ASP A 162 -0.51 -19.82 9.67
N ILE A 163 -1.14 -18.88 10.38
CA ILE A 163 -1.12 -17.47 10.02
C ILE A 163 0.24 -16.90 10.41
N ARG A 164 0.86 -16.15 9.50
CA ARG A 164 2.12 -15.46 9.73
C ARG A 164 2.06 -14.03 9.24
N GLN A 165 2.82 -13.16 9.90
CA GLN A 165 3.04 -11.80 9.42
C GLN A 165 3.90 -11.82 8.15
N PHE A 166 3.51 -11.01 7.17
CA PHE A 166 4.26 -10.80 5.94
C PHE A 166 4.58 -9.33 5.78
N ASN A 167 5.87 -9.00 5.75
CA ASN A 167 6.31 -7.62 5.55
C ASN A 167 6.00 -7.15 4.13
N LEU A 168 5.33 -6.00 4.04
CA LEU A 168 4.92 -5.41 2.77
C LEU A 168 6.00 -4.54 2.13
N MET A 169 7.17 -4.38 2.73
CA MET A 169 8.29 -3.68 2.09
C MET A 169 9.03 -4.61 1.13
N PHE A 170 9.47 -4.05 0.00
CA PHE A 170 10.44 -4.73 -0.84
C PHE A 170 11.85 -4.54 -0.27
N SER A 171 12.57 -5.62 -0.05
CA SER A 171 13.98 -5.61 0.35
C SER A 171 14.89 -5.93 -0.85
N THR A 172 16.07 -5.32 -0.86
CA THR A 172 17.19 -5.62 -1.76
C THR A 172 18.47 -5.62 -0.93
N GLU A 173 19.54 -6.20 -1.46
CA GLU A 173 20.87 -6.10 -0.87
C GLU A 173 21.63 -4.92 -1.47
N PHE A 174 22.42 -4.22 -0.66
CA PHE A 174 23.24 -3.08 -1.05
C PHE A 174 24.73 -3.47 -1.01
N GLY A 175 25.40 -3.50 -2.17
CA GLY A 175 26.82 -3.84 -2.26
C GLY A 175 27.15 -4.69 -3.49
N SER A 176 28.43 -4.77 -3.84
CA SER A 176 28.93 -5.54 -4.99
C SER A 176 29.18 -7.01 -4.69
N VAL A 177 29.16 -7.39 -3.40
CA VAL A 177 29.38 -8.77 -2.94
C VAL A 177 28.07 -9.21 -2.30
N ALA A 178 27.30 -10.02 -3.01
CA ALA A 178 26.27 -10.83 -2.38
C ALA A 178 27.01 -11.74 -1.39
N ALA A 179 26.72 -11.57 -0.09
CA ALA A 179 27.28 -12.27 1.07
C ALA A 179 28.67 -11.83 1.59
N GLU A 180 28.66 -11.08 2.69
CA GLU A 180 28.98 -11.71 3.99
C GLU A 180 27.68 -11.68 4.81
N GLU A 181 27.33 -12.80 5.45
CA GLU A 181 26.07 -12.98 6.16
C GLU A 181 25.90 -11.92 7.27
N GLY A 182 25.03 -10.96 7.04
CA GLY A 182 24.65 -9.95 8.03
C GLY A 182 23.43 -9.17 7.60
N GLU A 183 22.51 -8.91 8.52
CA GLU A 183 21.34 -8.04 8.34
C GLU A 183 21.74 -6.61 7.86
N ASP A 184 23.02 -6.24 7.99
CA ASP A 184 23.57 -4.91 7.71
C ASP A 184 23.54 -4.46 6.24
N ASN A 185 23.38 -5.39 5.28
CA ASN A 185 23.33 -5.03 3.85
C ASN A 185 21.91 -4.93 3.28
N THR A 186 20.87 -5.19 4.08
CA THR A 186 19.48 -5.14 3.59
C THR A 186 19.00 -3.71 3.49
N VAL A 187 18.62 -3.27 2.30
CA VAL A 187 18.00 -1.96 2.04
C VAL A 187 16.60 -2.16 1.50
N TYR A 188 15.68 -1.26 1.84
CA TYR A 188 14.29 -1.34 1.43
C TYR A 188 13.96 -0.31 0.36
N LEU A 189 13.08 -0.68 -0.57
CA LEU A 189 12.36 0.29 -1.39
C LEU A 189 11.29 0.93 -0.50
N ARG A 190 11.26 2.27 -0.47
CA ARG A 190 10.35 3.00 0.42
C ARG A 190 8.87 2.63 0.18
N PRO A 191 8.10 2.31 1.24
CA PRO A 191 6.65 2.07 1.15
C PRO A 191 5.80 3.34 1.13
N GLU A 192 6.41 4.49 1.42
CA GLU A 192 5.80 5.82 1.41
C GLU A 192 6.84 6.93 1.12
N THR A 193 6.39 8.15 0.84
CA THR A 193 7.29 9.30 0.61
C THR A 193 7.59 10.14 1.86
N ALA A 194 6.76 10.04 2.90
CA ALA A 194 6.81 10.84 4.12
C ALA A 194 8.14 10.76 4.89
N GLN A 195 8.76 9.58 4.99
CA GLN A 195 10.02 9.44 5.74
C GLN A 195 11.14 10.31 5.19
N GLY A 196 11.20 10.50 3.86
CA GLY A 196 12.16 11.39 3.21
C GLY A 196 12.00 12.85 3.64
N ILE A 197 10.77 13.26 3.94
CA ILE A 197 10.43 14.59 4.47
C ILE A 197 10.88 14.70 5.93
N PHE A 198 10.57 13.72 6.77
CA PHE A 198 10.91 13.77 8.20
C PHE A 198 12.41 13.82 8.45
N VAL A 199 13.20 12.99 7.75
CA VAL A 199 14.67 12.99 7.93
C VAL A 199 15.30 14.30 7.47
N ASN A 200 14.67 15.02 6.53
CA ASN A 200 15.15 16.28 6.01
C ASN A 200 14.55 17.52 6.68
N PHE A 201 13.70 17.36 7.70
CA PHE A 201 13.01 18.48 8.36
C PHE A 201 13.98 19.62 8.73
N LEU A 202 15.09 19.31 9.42
CA LEU A 202 16.07 20.31 9.84
C LEU A 202 16.85 20.91 8.68
N ASN A 203 17.15 20.12 7.64
CA ASN A 203 17.85 20.62 6.45
C ASN A 203 16.98 21.65 5.73
N VAL A 204 15.73 21.30 5.47
CA VAL A 204 14.76 22.16 4.78
C VAL A 204 14.41 23.39 5.59
N GLN A 205 14.18 23.24 6.89
CA GLN A 205 13.88 24.37 7.78
C GLN A 205 15.02 25.40 7.76
N LYS A 206 16.28 24.95 7.84
CA LYS A 206 17.44 25.84 7.89
C LYS A 206 17.74 26.50 6.55
N THR A 207 17.72 25.74 5.46
CA THR A 207 18.05 26.27 4.12
C THR A 207 16.93 27.12 3.54
N GLY A 208 15.68 26.70 3.72
CA GLY A 208 14.47 27.45 3.33
C GLY A 208 14.13 28.59 4.29
N ARG A 209 14.80 28.69 5.45
CA ARG A 209 14.52 29.67 6.52
C ARG A 209 13.06 29.66 6.98
N MET A 210 12.45 28.48 6.97
CA MET A 210 11.04 28.29 7.30
C MET A 210 10.81 28.41 8.81
N LYS A 211 9.68 29.00 9.19
CA LYS A 211 9.20 29.04 10.58
C LYS A 211 7.94 28.19 10.68
N VAL A 212 7.81 27.44 11.76
CA VAL A 212 6.57 26.69 12.05
C VAL A 212 5.43 27.70 12.26
N PRO A 213 4.29 27.56 11.54
CA PRO A 213 3.93 26.40 10.73
C PRO A 213 4.39 26.49 9.26
N PHE A 214 4.91 25.37 8.75
CA PHE A 214 5.31 25.22 7.35
C PHE A 214 5.13 23.78 6.89
N GLY A 215 4.96 23.59 5.59
CA GLY A 215 4.84 22.28 4.96
C GLY A 215 6.07 21.92 4.14
N ILE A 216 6.26 20.61 3.98
CA ILE A 216 7.21 20.06 3.01
C ILE A 216 6.42 19.10 2.12
N ALA A 217 6.47 19.33 0.81
CA ALA A 217 5.82 18.51 -0.20
C ALA A 217 6.85 17.63 -0.93
N GLN A 218 6.46 16.40 -1.25
CA GLN A 218 7.24 15.48 -2.07
C GLN A 218 6.31 14.74 -3.03
N THR A 219 6.79 14.55 -4.27
CA THR A 219 6.17 13.63 -5.23
C THR A 219 7.18 12.58 -5.63
N GLY A 220 6.78 11.32 -5.67
CA GLY A 220 7.70 10.28 -6.12
C GLY A 220 7.13 8.87 -5.98
N LYS A 221 7.93 7.89 -6.41
CA LYS A 221 7.56 6.48 -6.36
C LYS A 221 7.58 5.94 -4.93
N ALA A 222 6.66 5.03 -4.65
CA ALA A 222 6.61 4.18 -3.46
C ALA A 222 6.24 2.76 -3.87
N PHE A 223 6.64 1.79 -3.04
CA PHE A 223 6.56 0.38 -3.37
C PHE A 223 5.93 -0.39 -2.22
N ARG A 224 4.90 -1.18 -2.51
CA ARG A 224 4.24 -2.04 -1.53
C ARG A 224 4.13 -3.44 -2.11
N ASN A 225 4.62 -4.43 -1.39
CA ASN A 225 4.60 -5.84 -1.79
C ASN A 225 3.20 -6.45 -1.62
N GLU A 226 2.23 -5.85 -2.29
CA GLU A 226 0.83 -6.23 -2.27
C GLU A 226 0.65 -7.62 -2.87
N ILE A 227 -0.11 -8.45 -2.17
CA ILE A 227 -0.26 -9.88 -2.48
C ILE A 227 -1.52 -10.09 -3.30
N VAL A 228 -2.56 -9.29 -3.04
CA VAL A 228 -3.83 -9.37 -3.77
C VAL A 228 -3.93 -8.19 -4.74
N ALA A 229 -3.31 -8.37 -5.90
CA ALA A 229 -3.46 -7.48 -7.05
C ALA A 229 -4.86 -7.61 -7.65
N ARG A 230 -5.83 -6.86 -7.13
CA ARG A 230 -7.19 -6.76 -7.69
C ARG A 230 -7.52 -5.29 -7.96
N GLN A 231 -8.48 -5.05 -8.85
CA GLN A 231 -9.03 -3.72 -9.14
C GLN A 231 -8.04 -2.76 -9.84
N PHE A 232 -7.35 -3.20 -10.89
CA PHE A 232 -6.57 -2.31 -11.78
C PHE A 232 -5.58 -1.40 -11.00
N ILE A 233 -5.55 -0.09 -11.26
CA ILE A 233 -4.65 0.85 -10.59
C ILE A 233 -4.98 1.15 -9.12
N PHE A 234 -6.05 0.59 -8.54
CA PHE A 234 -6.38 0.79 -7.12
C PHE A 234 -5.44 0.03 -6.16
N ARG A 235 -4.86 -1.09 -6.62
CA ARG A 235 -3.87 -1.86 -5.85
C ARG A 235 -2.67 -2.19 -6.72
N MET A 236 -1.62 -1.37 -6.59
CA MET A 236 -0.38 -1.48 -7.34
C MET A 236 0.79 -1.80 -6.41
N ARG A 237 1.79 -2.49 -6.93
CA ARG A 237 3.05 -2.75 -6.21
C ARG A 237 4.05 -1.62 -6.30
N GLU A 238 3.97 -0.86 -7.38
CA GLU A 238 4.74 0.35 -7.64
C GLU A 238 3.75 1.43 -8.04
N PHE A 239 3.79 2.58 -7.37
CA PHE A 239 2.93 3.72 -7.67
C PHE A 239 3.61 5.03 -7.29
N GLU A 240 3.04 6.15 -7.71
CA GLU A 240 3.50 7.48 -7.31
C GLU A 240 2.56 8.07 -6.28
N GLN A 241 3.15 8.71 -5.27
CA GLN A 241 2.43 9.46 -4.26
C GLN A 241 2.78 10.94 -4.36
N MET A 242 1.85 11.76 -3.89
CA MET A 242 2.01 13.19 -3.72
C MET A 242 1.63 13.49 -2.28
N GLU A 243 2.63 13.62 -1.41
CA GLU A 243 2.44 13.78 0.03
C GLU A 243 2.96 15.14 0.48
N MET A 244 2.24 15.76 1.40
CA MET A 244 2.63 17.01 2.03
C MET A 244 2.51 16.84 3.54
N GLN A 245 3.61 17.04 4.25
CA GLN A 245 3.65 17.01 5.71
C GLN A 245 3.65 18.44 6.22
N PHE A 246 2.58 18.84 6.89
CA PHE A 246 2.42 20.19 7.44
C PHE A 246 2.77 20.19 8.93
N PHE A 247 3.84 20.89 9.28
CA PHE A 247 4.34 20.93 10.65
C PHE A 247 3.73 22.11 11.39
N VAL A 248 3.05 21.82 12.50
CA VAL A 248 2.40 22.83 13.36
C VAL A 248 2.89 22.70 14.80
N ARG A 249 2.56 23.68 15.65
CA ARG A 249 2.86 23.57 17.08
C ARG A 249 1.84 22.65 17.76
N PRO A 250 2.25 21.80 18.71
CA PRO A 250 1.32 21.03 19.50
C PRO A 250 0.24 21.91 20.14
N GLY A 251 -1.02 21.49 20.06
CA GLY A 251 -2.19 22.23 20.55
C GLY A 251 -2.83 23.20 19.54
N THR A 252 -2.23 23.39 18.35
CA THR A 252 -2.79 24.23 17.27
C THR A 252 -3.34 23.41 16.09
N GLU A 253 -3.35 22.08 16.20
CA GLU A 253 -3.68 21.16 15.10
C GLU A 253 -5.07 21.44 14.53
N GLY A 254 -6.07 21.66 15.40
CA GLY A 254 -7.45 21.90 15.00
C GLY A 254 -7.69 23.27 14.33
N GLU A 255 -6.77 24.22 14.48
CA GLU A 255 -6.84 25.52 13.79
C GLU A 255 -6.36 25.39 12.35
N TRP A 256 -5.29 24.62 12.13
CA TRP A 256 -4.67 24.43 10.82
C TRP A 256 -5.30 23.28 10.00
N TYR A 257 -6.14 22.45 10.63
CA TYR A 257 -6.90 21.40 9.94
C TYR A 257 -8.14 21.93 9.22
N LYS A 258 -8.68 23.09 9.64
CA LYS A 258 -9.88 23.72 9.05
C LYS A 258 -9.54 24.51 7.79
#